data_AF-A0A354BLD5-F1
#
_entry.id   AF-A0A354BLD5-F1
#
_cell.length_a   1.000
_cell.length_b   1.000
_cell.length_c   1.000
_cell.angle_alpha   90.00
_cell.angle_beta   90.00
_cell.angle_gamma   90.00
#
_symmetry.space_group_name_H-M   'P 1'
#
loop_
_entity.id
_entity.type
_entity.pdbx_description
1 polymer ?
#
loop_
_entity_poly.entity_id
_entity_poly.type
_entity_poly.pdbx_seq_one_letter_code
_entity_poly.pdbx_strand_id
1 'polypeptide(L)'
;QLFDQTKREHHLGDQARTWLEYAAILHDVGYHINPRQHHKHAYYLIKHSDLGGLTAEDIDVVANIARYHRRSLPTLKHEEFTSLP
;
A
#
# COMPACT_ATOMS: atom_id res chain seq x y z
N GLN A 1 -3.27 15.39 -4.89
CA GLN A 1 -2.74 16.28 -5.94
C GLN A 1 -2.41 15.50 -7.21
N LEU A 2 -1.35 14.68 -7.27
CA LEU A 2 -1.03 13.92 -8.50
C LEU A 2 -2.14 12.94 -8.92
N PHE A 3 -2.66 12.14 -8.00
CA PHE A 3 -3.80 11.23 -8.27
C PHE A 3 -4.98 11.99 -8.89
N ASP A 4 -5.39 13.10 -8.29
CA ASP A 4 -6.53 13.88 -8.79
C ASP A 4 -6.25 14.46 -10.19
N GLN A 5 -5.00 14.86 -10.46
CA GLN A 5 -4.55 15.40 -11.75
C GLN A 5 -4.46 14.33 -12.84
N THR A 6 -4.20 13.07 -12.48
CA THR A 6 -4.06 11.95 -13.42
C THR A 6 -5.30 11.07 -13.50
N LYS A 7 -6.44 11.51 -12.97
CA LYS A 7 -7.72 10.78 -12.98
C LYS A 7 -8.15 10.29 -14.36
N ARG A 8 -7.84 11.06 -15.42
CA ARG A 8 -8.12 10.71 -16.81
C ARG A 8 -7.26 9.57 -17.36
N GLU A 9 -6.09 9.33 -16.77
CA GLU A 9 -5.17 8.28 -17.21
C GLU A 9 -5.48 6.97 -16.49
N HIS A 10 -5.59 7.02 -15.16
CA HIS A 10 -5.76 5.80 -14.37
C HIS A 10 -7.22 5.35 -14.23
N HIS A 11 -8.20 6.22 -14.45
CA HIS A 11 -9.64 5.90 -14.35
C HIS A 11 -10.14 5.38 -12.99
N LEU A 12 -9.26 5.29 -11.99
CA LEU A 12 -9.59 4.90 -10.61
C LEU A 12 -10.50 5.90 -9.88
N GLY A 13 -11.35 5.36 -9.01
CA GLY A 13 -12.31 6.12 -8.18
C GLY A 13 -11.80 6.48 -6.78
N ASP A 14 -12.73 6.93 -5.94
CA ASP A 14 -12.42 7.52 -4.63
C ASP A 14 -11.86 6.48 -3.63
N GLN A 15 -12.25 5.21 -3.73
CA GLN A 15 -11.69 4.15 -2.87
C GLN A 15 -10.18 3.98 -3.11
N ALA A 16 -9.74 3.95 -4.37
CA ALA A 16 -8.31 3.88 -4.69
C ALA A 16 -7.54 5.13 -4.26
N ARG A 17 -8.20 6.31 -4.29
CA ARG A 17 -7.65 7.54 -3.74
C ARG A 17 -7.41 7.38 -2.23
N THR A 18 -8.38 6.86 -1.51
CA THR A 18 -8.28 6.58 -0.07
C THR A 18 -7.15 5.59 0.21
N TRP A 19 -7.07 4.47 -0.50
CA TRP A 19 -5.98 3.51 -0.34
C TRP A 19 -4.60 4.15 -0.54
N LEU A 20 -4.45 4.96 -1.59
CA LEU A 20 -3.21 5.66 -1.85
C LEU A 20 -2.87 6.67 -0.75
N GLU A 21 -3.87 7.36 -0.18
CA GLU A 21 -3.69 8.30 0.92
C GLU A 21 -3.20 7.59 2.20
N TYR A 22 -3.84 6.48 2.60
CA TYR A 22 -3.37 5.66 3.72
C TYR A 22 -1.94 5.14 3.48
N ALA A 23 -1.66 4.58 2.30
CA ALA A 23 -0.35 4.05 1.99
C ALA A 23 0.72 5.15 1.98
N ALA A 24 0.41 6.34 1.45
CA ALA A 24 1.32 7.48 1.44
C ALA A 24 1.64 7.99 2.85
N ILE A 25 0.71 7.92 3.80
CA ILE A 25 0.97 8.25 5.21
C ILE A 25 1.84 7.18 5.88
N LEU A 26 1.59 5.90 5.59
CA LEU A 26 2.15 4.78 6.34
C LEU A 26 3.42 4.17 5.74
N HIS A 27 3.81 4.50 4.50
CA HIS A 27 4.90 3.80 3.78
C HIS A 27 6.25 3.74 4.52
N ASP A 28 6.50 4.70 5.41
CA ASP A 28 7.75 4.83 6.17
C ASP A 28 7.66 4.29 7.61
N VAL A 29 6.51 3.79 8.06
CA VAL A 29 6.34 3.25 9.43
C VAL A 29 7.34 2.12 9.75
N GLY A 30 7.77 1.37 8.73
CA GLY A 30 8.78 0.32 8.84
C GLY A 30 10.17 0.79 9.26
N TYR A 31 10.48 2.10 9.19
CA TYR A 31 11.75 2.65 9.70
C TYR A 31 11.91 2.47 11.20
N HIS A 32 10.81 2.41 11.95
CA HIS A 32 10.83 2.13 13.39
C HIS A 32 11.30 0.71 13.71
N ILE A 33 11.24 -0.21 12.74
CA ILE A 33 11.78 -1.57 12.87
C ILE A 33 13.23 -1.60 12.37
N ASN A 34 13.44 -1.23 11.11
CA ASN A 34 14.77 -1.21 10.50
C ASN A 34 14.78 -0.35 9.23
N PRO A 35 15.77 0.55 9.05
CA PRO A 35 15.95 1.26 7.78
C PRO A 35 16.20 0.34 6.57
N ARG A 36 16.85 -0.81 6.79
CA ARG A 36 17.00 -1.82 5.76
C ARG A 36 15.66 -2.50 5.53
N GLN A 37 15.24 -2.52 4.26
CA GLN A 37 13.99 -3.16 3.83
C GLN A 37 12.73 -2.57 4.52
N HIS A 38 12.76 -1.29 4.91
CA HIS A 38 11.67 -0.63 5.63
C HIS A 38 10.30 -0.79 4.95
N HIS A 39 10.23 -0.75 3.62
CA HIS A 39 9.02 -1.03 2.84
C HIS A 39 8.39 -2.41 3.10
N LYS A 40 9.19 -3.46 3.37
CA LYS A 40 8.66 -4.77 3.77
C LYS A 40 8.17 -4.78 5.22
N HIS A 41 8.82 -4.00 6.07
CA HIS A 41 8.38 -3.81 7.46
C HIS A 41 7.09 -2.98 7.53
N ALA A 42 6.95 -1.96 6.69
CA ALA A 42 5.73 -1.19 6.52
C ALA A 42 4.58 -2.09 6.04
N TYR A 43 4.81 -2.92 5.03
CA TYR A 43 3.86 -3.95 4.61
C TYR A 43 3.38 -4.80 5.79
N TYR A 44 4.31 -5.38 6.54
CA TYR A 44 3.99 -6.26 7.67
C TYR A 44 3.17 -5.55 8.75
N LEU A 45 3.58 -4.33 9.12
CA LEU A 45 2.88 -3.54 10.12
C LEU A 45 1.46 -3.19 9.67
N ILE A 46 1.29 -2.70 8.44
CA ILE A 46 -0.03 -2.33 7.90
C ILE A 46 -0.95 -3.55 7.80
N LYS A 47 -0.45 -4.65 7.20
CA LYS A 47 -1.21 -5.91 6.99
C LYS A 47 -1.74 -6.52 8.29
N HIS A 48 -1.04 -6.31 9.41
CA HIS A 48 -1.39 -6.86 10.71
C HIS A 48 -1.85 -5.82 11.73
N SER A 49 -2.15 -4.59 11.27
CA SER A 49 -2.74 -3.55 12.11
C SER A 49 -4.25 -3.49 11.93
N ASP A 50 -4.95 -3.13 12.99
CA ASP A 50 -6.35 -2.73 12.89
C ASP A 50 -6.39 -1.23 12.56
N LEU A 51 -6.57 -0.93 11.26
CA LEU A 51 -6.71 0.44 10.77
C LEU A 51 -8.20 0.75 10.62
N GLY A 52 -8.76 1.36 11.68
CA GLY A 52 -10.16 1.74 11.69
C GLY A 52 -10.57 2.53 10.44
N GLY A 53 -11.70 2.15 9.84
CA GLY A 53 -12.19 2.74 8.59
C GLY A 53 -11.75 2.01 7.32
N LEU A 54 -10.93 0.96 7.43
CA LEU A 54 -10.58 0.06 6.33
C LEU A 54 -11.12 -1.36 6.60
N THR A 55 -11.58 -2.03 5.55
CA THR A 55 -11.84 -3.48 5.59
C THR A 55 -10.53 -4.27 5.54
N ALA A 56 -10.59 -5.58 5.80
CA ALA A 56 -9.42 -6.45 5.64
C ALA A 56 -8.88 -6.43 4.19
N GLU A 57 -9.76 -6.39 3.19
CA GLU A 57 -9.37 -6.29 1.78
C GLU A 57 -8.71 -4.94 1.48
N ASP A 58 -9.23 -3.84 2.04
CA ASP A 58 -8.60 -2.52 1.90
C ASP A 58 -7.20 -2.50 2.52
N ILE A 59 -7.04 -3.11 3.71
CA ILE A 59 -5.74 -3.24 4.39
C ILE A 59 -4.73 -3.98 3.51
N ASP A 60 -5.16 -5.03 2.82
CA ASP A 60 -4.30 -5.82 1.94
C ASP A 60 -3.79 -5.00 0.75
N VAL A 61 -4.66 -4.20 0.15
CA VAL A 61 -4.30 -3.30 -0.94
C VAL A 61 -3.36 -2.20 -0.44
N VAL A 62 -3.69 -1.54 0.68
CA VAL A 62 -2.85 -0.47 1.27
C VAL A 62 -1.47 -1.00 1.65
N ALA A 63 -1.38 -2.17 2.26
CA ALA A 63 -0.11 -2.80 2.61
C ALA A 63 0.74 -3.05 1.36
N ASN A 64 0.14 -3.57 0.29
CA ASN A 64 0.85 -3.80 -0.97
C ASN A 64 1.31 -2.49 -1.65
N ILE A 65 0.50 -1.43 -1.65
CA ILE A 65 0.92 -0.11 -2.15
C ILE A 65 2.15 0.37 -1.36
N ALA A 66 2.09 0.30 -0.03
CA ALA A 66 3.20 0.67 0.85
C ALA A 66 4.44 -0.23 0.63
N ARG A 67 4.27 -1.52 0.33
CA ARG A 67 5.37 -2.45 0.04
C ARG A 67 6.14 -2.06 -1.20
N TYR A 68 5.43 -1.68 -2.27
CA TYR A 68 6.01 -1.48 -3.60
C TYR A 68 6.28 -0.01 -3.93
N HIS A 69 6.22 0.90 -2.96
CA HIS A 69 6.58 2.32 -3.16
C HIS A 69 8.04 2.53 -3.58
N ARG A 70 8.91 1.53 -3.39
CA ARG A 70 10.33 1.57 -3.76
C ARG A 70 10.88 0.18 -4.08
N ARG A 71 12.07 0.16 -4.68
CA ARG A 71 12.85 -1.05 -5.03
C ARG A 71 12.14 -1.88 -6.11
N SER A 72 11.92 -3.16 -5.88
CA SER A 72 11.37 -4.09 -6.87
C SER A 72 9.88 -3.83 -7.07
N LEU A 73 9.43 -3.85 -8.33
CA LEU A 73 8.03 -3.89 -8.69
C LEU A 73 7.38 -5.23 -8.28
N PRO A 74 6.04 -5.28 -8.13
CA PRO A 74 5.32 -6.54 -7.91
C PRO A 74 5.54 -7.52 -9.07
N THR A 75 5.52 -8.81 -8.76
CA THR A 75 5.63 -9.89 -9.75
C THR A 75 4.61 -10.98 -9.44
N LEU A 76 4.30 -11.84 -10.43
CA LEU A 76 3.40 -12.98 -10.25
C LEU A 76 3.93 -14.04 -9.27
N LYS A 77 5.16 -13.92 -8.80
CA LYS A 77 5.72 -14.77 -7.73
C LYS A 77 5.41 -14.25 -6.34
N HIS A 78 4.84 -13.05 -6.22
CA HIS A 78 4.49 -12.46 -4.93
C HIS A 78 3.04 -12.82 -4.61
N GLU A 79 2.85 -13.88 -3.83
CA GLU A 79 1.53 -14.42 -3.46
C GLU A 79 0.58 -13.34 -2.94
N GLU A 80 1.05 -12.52 -1.99
CA GLU A 80 0.31 -11.41 -1.37
C GLU A 80 -0.16 -10.33 -2.36
N PHE A 81 0.49 -10.22 -3.52
CA PHE A 81 0.05 -9.30 -4.58
C PHE A 81 -0.93 -10.00 -5.52
N THR A 82 -0.71 -11.27 -5.82
CA THR A 82 -1.60 -12.05 -6.70
C THR A 82 -2.91 -12.46 -6.03
N SER A 83 -2.96 -12.45 -4.69
CA SER A 83 -4.16 -12.77 -3.92
C SER A 83 -5.05 -11.55 -3.65
N LEU A 84 -4.69 -10.37 -4.16
CA LEU A 84 -5.54 -9.19 -4.08
C LEU A 84 -6.84 -9.40 -4.86
N PRO A 85 -7.97 -8.85 -4.39
CA PRO A 85 -9.27 -8.95 -5.06
C PRO A 85 -9.30 -8.26 -6.43
#